data_AF-W1YGL2-F1
#
_entry.id   AF-W1YGL2-F1
#
_cell.length_a   1.000
_cell.length_b   1.000
_cell.length_c   1.000
_cell.angle_alpha   90.00
_cell.angle_beta   90.00
_cell.angle_gamma   90.00
#
_symmetry.space_group_name_H-M   'P 1'
#
loop_
_entity.id
_entity.type
_entity.pdbx_description
1 polymer ?
#
loop_
_entity_poly.entity_id
_entity_poly.type
_entity_poly.pdbx_seq_one_letter_code
_entity_poly.pdbx_strand_id
1 'polypeptide(L)'
;FHAPFLPLADKKSLIPALVKALDFLNLKKKDIANAVEKAWEEQENCKASYRETTKKTVSRLVAEQIPTLVLAGRPYHLDSGINHG
;
A
#
# COMPACT_ATOMS: atom_id res chain seq x y z
N PHE A 1 13.02 12.66 19.29
CA PHE A 1 12.68 11.94 18.06
C PHE A 1 11.77 10.77 18.44
N HIS A 2 10.57 10.67 17.85
CA HIS A 2 9.59 9.62 18.14
C HIS A 2 9.35 8.82 16.85
N ALA A 3 9.78 7.56 16.83
CA ALA A 3 9.72 6.70 15.64
C ALA A 3 9.15 5.32 16.03
N PRO A 4 7.84 5.24 16.28
CA PRO A 4 7.18 3.99 16.64
C PRO A 4 7.12 3.08 15.42
N PHE A 5 7.13 1.76 15.67
CA PHE A 5 6.76 0.81 14.64
C PHE A 5 5.26 0.90 14.35
N LEU A 6 4.89 0.97 13.07
CA LEU A 6 3.49 1.03 12.63
C LEU A 6 3.23 -0.08 11.57
N PRO A 7 2.25 -0.96 11.80
CA PRO A 7 1.91 -2.03 10.87
C PRO A 7 1.04 -1.48 9.71
N LEU A 8 1.63 -0.72 8.80
CA LEU A 8 0.91 -0.06 7.69
C LEU A 8 0.20 -1.03 6.73
N ALA A 9 0.62 -2.30 6.71
CA ALA A 9 0.00 -3.33 5.88
C ALA A 9 -1.21 -4.02 6.55
N ASP A 10 -1.42 -3.82 7.86
CA ASP A 10 -2.54 -4.39 8.60
C ASP A 10 -3.34 -3.29 9.31
N LYS A 11 -4.45 -2.90 8.67
CA LYS A 11 -5.36 -1.87 9.17
C LYS A 11 -5.85 -2.14 10.58
N LYS A 12 -6.09 -3.41 10.93
CA LYS A 12 -6.67 -3.81 12.22
C LYS A 12 -5.69 -3.51 13.36
N SER A 13 -4.41 -3.78 13.16
CA SER A 13 -3.37 -3.49 14.16
C SER A 13 -2.82 -2.07 14.07
N LEU A 14 -3.04 -1.35 12.96
CA LEU A 14 -2.55 0.02 12.79
C LEU A 14 -3.21 1.02 13.75
N ILE A 15 -4.54 0.96 13.92
CA ILE A 15 -5.27 1.86 14.82
C ILE A 15 -4.77 1.77 16.27
N PRO A 16 -4.68 0.57 16.91
CA PRO A 16 -4.16 0.49 18.27
C PRO A 16 -2.68 0.88 18.39
N ALA A 17 -1.86 0.60 17.36
CA ALA A 17 -0.46 1.05 17.32
C ALA A 17 -0.36 2.59 17.30
N LEU A 18 -1.19 3.27 16.51
CA LEU A 18 -1.24 4.72 16.44
C LEU A 18 -1.78 5.37 17.72
N VAL A 19 -2.82 4.78 18.34
CA VAL A 19 -3.32 5.27 19.64
C VAL A 19 -2.20 5.25 20.69
N LYS A 20 -1.42 4.16 20.76
CA LYS A 20 -0.29 4.05 21.68
C LYS A 20 0.84 5.01 21.34
N ALA A 21 1.17 5.15 20.06
CA ALA A 21 2.22 6.04 19.59
C ALA A 21 1.90 7.52 19.87
N LEU A 22 0.65 7.92 19.67
CA LEU A 22 0.21 9.31 19.74
C LEU A 22 -0.44 9.69 21.08
N ASP A 23 -0.27 8.85 22.11
CA ASP A 23 -0.90 9.06 23.43
C ASP A 23 -0.56 10.43 24.03
N PHE A 24 0.67 10.90 23.82
CA PHE A 24 1.14 12.22 24.26
C PHE A 24 0.38 13.41 23.65
N LEU A 25 -0.41 13.20 22.59
CA LEU A 25 -1.25 14.21 21.96
C LEU A 25 -2.68 14.23 22.52
N ASN A 26 -3.05 13.33 23.44
CA ASN A 26 -4.40 13.23 24.02
C ASN A 26 -5.53 13.18 22.97
N LEU A 27 -5.28 12.50 21.84
CA LEU A 27 -6.27 12.35 20.77
C LEU A 27 -7.30 11.28 21.10
N LYS A 28 -8.56 11.47 20.69
CA LYS A 28 -9.58 10.44 20.85
C LYS A 28 -9.33 9.30 19.87
N LYS A 29 -9.42 8.05 20.35
CA LYS A 29 -9.33 6.84 19.52
C LYS A 29 -10.24 6.88 18.29
N LYS A 30 -11.44 7.48 18.42
CA LYS A 30 -12.39 7.63 17.31
C LYS A 30 -11.85 8.51 16.17
N ASP A 31 -11.15 9.59 16.51
CA ASP A 31 -10.59 10.53 15.53
C ASP A 31 -9.42 9.88 14.79
N ILE A 32 -8.56 9.15 15.52
CA ILE A 32 -7.49 8.33 14.93
C ILE A 32 -8.07 7.27 14.00
N ALA A 33 -9.09 6.53 14.44
CA ALA A 33 -9.73 5.50 13.61
C ALA A 33 -10.31 6.11 12.33
N ASN A 34 -11.04 7.22 12.41
CA ASN A 34 -11.59 7.91 11.25
C ASN A 34 -10.50 8.41 10.28
N ALA A 35 -9.38 8.92 10.81
CA ALA A 35 -8.24 9.33 9.99
C ALA A 35 -7.60 8.13 9.26
N VAL A 36 -7.43 7.00 9.96
CA VAL A 36 -6.90 5.77 9.37
C VAL A 36 -7.84 5.23 8.29
N GLU A 37 -9.15 5.21 8.53
CA GLU A 37 -10.15 4.78 7.55
C GLU A 37 -10.04 5.58 6.24
N LYS A 38 -10.03 6.91 6.33
CA LYS A 38 -9.91 7.81 5.16
C LYS A 38 -8.58 7.63 4.43
N ALA A 39 -7.47 7.55 5.17
CA ALA A 39 -6.16 7.34 4.57
C ALA A 39 -6.07 5.98 3.86
N TRP A 40 -6.71 4.95 4.42
CA TRP A 40 -6.75 3.62 3.83
C TRP A 40 -7.59 3.57 2.56
N GLU A 41 -8.76 4.21 2.57
CA GLU A 41 -9.63 4.34 1.40
C GLU A 41 -8.89 5.04 0.26
N GLU A 42 -8.24 6.18 0.53
CA GLU A 42 -7.46 6.89 -0.49
C GLU A 42 -6.29 6.06 -1.01
N GLN A 43 -5.61 5.31 -0.13
CA GLN A 43 -4.55 4.40 -0.56
C GLN A 43 -5.08 3.33 -1.51
N GLU A 44 -6.24 2.72 -1.22
CA GLU A 44 -6.85 1.73 -2.10
C GLU A 44 -7.34 2.35 -3.42
N ASN A 45 -7.85 3.58 -3.40
CA ASN A 45 -8.24 4.32 -4.61
C ASN A 45 -7.01 4.60 -5.51
N CYS A 46 -5.92 5.09 -4.92
CA CYS A 46 -4.65 5.26 -5.62
C CYS A 46 -4.16 3.91 -6.19
N LYS A 47 -4.28 2.83 -5.42
CA LYS A 47 -3.91 1.48 -5.88
C LYS A 47 -4.76 1.01 -7.06
N ALA A 48 -6.07 1.25 -7.02
CA ALA A 48 -6.97 0.91 -8.10
C ALA A 48 -6.66 1.70 -9.38
N SER A 49 -6.42 3.00 -9.25
CA SER A 49 -6.10 3.89 -10.37
C SER A 49 -4.84 3.47 -11.13
N TYR A 50 -3.74 3.17 -10.42
CA TYR A 50 -2.53 2.69 -11.10
C TYR A 50 -2.79 1.34 -11.79
N ARG A 51 -3.53 0.42 -11.15
CA ARG A 51 -3.84 -0.90 -11.75
C ARG A 51 -4.62 -0.75 -13.04
N GLU A 52 -5.62 0.13 -13.07
CA GLU A 52 -6.42 0.40 -14.25
C GLU A 52 -5.57 1.01 -15.37
N THR A 53 -4.75 2.01 -15.03
CA THR A 53 -3.86 2.69 -15.99
C THR A 53 -2.84 1.71 -16.57
N THR A 54 -2.24 0.85 -15.73
CA THR A 54 -1.32 -0.19 -16.18
C THR A 54 -2.01 -1.19 -17.09
N LYS A 55 -3.22 -1.65 -16.75
CA LYS A 55 -3.99 -2.57 -17.61
C LYS A 55 -4.24 -1.97 -18.99
N LYS A 56 -4.76 -0.73 -19.04
CA LYS A 56 -5.00 -0.01 -20.30
C LYS A 56 -3.72 0.15 -21.13
N THR A 57 -2.62 0.51 -20.47
CA THR A 57 -1.31 0.68 -21.11
C THR A 57 -0.82 -0.62 -21.72
N VAL A 58 -0.81 -1.71 -20.93
CA VAL A 58 -0.36 -3.03 -21.40
C VAL A 58 -1.23 -3.56 -22.53
N SER A 59 -2.56 -3.45 -22.42
CA SER A 59 -3.49 -3.86 -23.48
C SER A 59 -3.21 -3.14 -24.81
N ARG A 60 -2.95 -1.83 -24.76
CA ARG A 60 -2.61 -1.04 -25.96
C ARG A 60 -1.28 -1.49 -26.57
N LEU A 61 -0.23 -1.63 -25.76
CA LEU A 61 1.10 -2.03 -26.24
C LEU A 61 1.07 -3.39 -26.93
N VAL A 62 0.26 -4.33 -26.40
CA VAL A 62 0.04 -5.65 -27.01
C VAL A 62 -0.72 -5.53 -28.34
N ALA A 63 -1.82 -4.78 -28.37
CA ALA A 63 -2.63 -4.61 -29.58
C ALA A 63 -1.86 -3.94 -30.73
N GLU A 64 -1.01 -2.96 -30.40
CA GLU A 64 -0.22 -2.19 -31.36
C GLU A 64 1.16 -2.82 -31.65
N GLN A 65 1.47 -3.98 -31.04
CA GLN A 65 2.77 -4.66 -31.14
C GLN A 65 3.98 -3.75 -30.88
N ILE A 66 3.85 -2.87 -29.88
CA ILE A 66 4.90 -1.90 -29.54
C ILE A 66 6.00 -2.60 -28.73
N PRO A 67 7.26 -2.66 -29.21
CA PRO A 67 8.37 -3.17 -28.41
C PRO A 67 8.50 -2.38 -27.11
N THR A 68 8.40 -3.07 -25.97
CA THR A 68 8.36 -2.44 -24.64
C THR A 68 9.27 -3.17 -23.67
N LEU A 69 9.98 -2.42 -22.83
CA LEU A 69 10.73 -2.93 -21.68
C LEU A 69 9.93 -2.71 -20.39
N VAL A 70 9.74 -3.78 -19.61
CA VAL A 70 9.09 -3.71 -18.29
C VAL A 70 10.14 -3.69 -17.21
N LEU A 71 10.16 -2.64 -16.39
CA LEU A 71 11.00 -2.55 -15.21
C LEU A 71 10.16 -2.98 -13.99
N ALA A 72 10.48 -4.14 -13.41
CA ALA A 72 9.85 -4.64 -12.19
C ALA A 72 10.88 -4.74 -11.06
N GLY A 73 10.51 -4.31 -9.86
CA GLY A 73 11.25 -4.65 -8.63
C GLY A 73 11.17 -6.15 -8.35
N ARG A 74 12.04 -6.67 -7.46
CA ARG A 74 12.18 -8.12 -7.17
C ARG A 74 10.80 -8.81 -7.02
N PRO A 75 10.33 -9.57 -8.03
CA PRO A 75 8.99 -10.18 -8.04
C PRO A 75 8.87 -11.41 -7.11
N TYR A 76 9.98 -11.79 -6.48
CA TYR A 76 10.16 -13.07 -5.81
C TYR A 76 9.50 -13.19 -4.44
N HIS A 77 8.84 -12.14 -3.93
CA HIS A 77 8.03 -12.23 -2.70
C HIS A 77 6.60 -12.72 -2.98
N LEU A 78 6.24 -12.93 -4.25
CA LEU A 78 4.97 -13.48 -4.70
C LEU A 78 5.04 -14.96 -5.11
N ASP A 79 6.23 -15.55 -5.19
CA ASP A 79 6.44 -16.94 -5.61
C ASP A 79 7.22 -17.71 -4.53
N SER A 80 6.57 -18.70 -3.91
CA SER A 80 7.18 -19.56 -2.89
C SER A 80 8.21 -20.56 -3.45
N GLY A 81 8.30 -20.72 -4.77
CA GLY A 81 9.21 -21.64 -5.45
C GLY A 81 10.60 -21.07 -5.74
N ILE A 82 10.84 -19.80 -5.42
CA ILE A 82 12.13 -19.14 -5.68
C ILE A 82 12.94 -19.14 -4.38
N ASN A 83 13.98 -19.99 -4.33
CA ASN A 83 14.90 -20.06 -3.19
C ASN A 83 15.47 -18.67 -2.87
N HIS A 84 15.23 -18.23 -1.64
CA HIS A 84 15.78 -17.00 -1.11
C HIS A 84 17.24 -17.24 -0.71
N GLY A 85 18.17 -16.49 -1.30
CA GLY A 85 19.55 -16.37 -0.81
C GLY A 85 19.62 -15.49 0.42
#